data_AF-A0A060Z4U1-F1
#
_entry.id   AF-A0A060Z4U1-F1
#
_cell.length_a   1.000
_cell.length_b   1.000
_cell.length_c   1.000
_cell.angle_alpha   90.00
_cell.angle_beta   90.00
_cell.angle_gamma   90.00
#
_symmetry.space_group_name_H-M   'P 1'
#
loop_
_entity.id
_entity.type
_entity.pdbx_description
1 polymer ?
#
loop_
_entity_poly.entity_id
_entity_poly.type
_entity_poly.pdbx_seq_one_letter_code
_entity_poly.pdbx_strand_id
1 'polypeptide(L)'
;VQQQLFRTTTLSTFWCQQMVTYPVIAKKALEIFIPFVTTYLREQSFLRMLDIKTKKRNRLFCENDRVALAKVKPRISELVSERQQQKSH
;
A
#
# COMPACT_ATOMS: atom_id res chain seq x y z
N VAL A 1 25.86 25.38 -17.48
CA VAL A 1 24.88 24.63 -18.30
C VAL A 1 24.50 23.29 -17.67
N GLN A 2 25.43 22.36 -17.44
CA GLN A 2 25.11 21.01 -16.90
C GLN A 2 24.41 21.03 -15.53
N GLN A 3 24.83 21.90 -14.61
CA GLN A 3 24.17 22.05 -13.31
C GLN A 3 22.72 22.52 -13.41
N GLN A 4 22.42 23.36 -14.40
CA GLN A 4 21.06 23.85 -14.62
C GLN A 4 20.20 22.80 -15.28
N LEU A 5 20.75 22.08 -16.26
CA LEU A 5 20.10 20.93 -16.91
C LEU A 5 19.71 19.85 -15.89
N PHE A 6 20.60 19.57 -14.93
CA PHE A 6 20.33 18.63 -13.84
C PHE A 6 19.14 19.05 -12.96
N ARG A 7 18.96 20.35 -12.73
CA ARG A 7 17.86 20.88 -11.90
C ARG A 7 16.53 20.96 -12.63
N THR A 8 16.55 21.09 -13.96
CA THR A 8 15.35 21.32 -14.78
C THR A 8 14.83 20.05 -15.47
N THR A 9 15.61 18.97 -15.51
CA THR A 9 15.21 17.71 -16.15
C THR A 9 15.14 16.56 -15.15
N THR A 10 14.38 15.52 -15.49
CA THR A 10 14.36 14.29 -14.70
C THR A 10 15.72 13.62 -14.75
N LEU A 11 16.09 12.94 -13.66
CA LEU A 11 17.41 12.30 -13.51
C LEU A 11 17.72 11.34 -14.67
N SER A 12 16.74 10.53 -15.10
CA SER A 12 16.88 9.64 -16.26
C SER A 12 17.17 10.41 -17.56
N THR A 13 16.42 11.49 -17.82
CA THR A 13 16.60 12.32 -19.03
C THR A 13 17.95 13.00 -19.04
N PHE A 14 18.39 13.52 -17.89
CA PHE A 14 19.70 14.12 -17.73
C PHE A 14 20.81 13.12 -18.10
N TRP A 15 20.80 11.91 -17.52
CA TRP A 15 21.84 10.92 -17.79
C TRP A 15 21.77 10.33 -19.20
N CYS A 16 20.59 10.23 -19.80
CA CYS A 16 20.46 9.90 -21.22
C CYS A 16 21.13 10.95 -22.12
N GLN A 17 21.02 12.25 -21.80
CA GLN A 17 21.72 13.30 -22.55
C GLN A 17 23.24 13.27 -22.31
N GLN A 18 23.68 12.91 -21.10
CA GLN A 18 25.11 12.78 -20.78
C GLN A 18 25.77 11.55 -21.41
N MET A 19 25.02 10.62 -22.03
CA MET A 19 25.61 9.48 -22.77
C MET A 19 26.55 9.92 -23.89
N VAL A 20 26.28 11.07 -24.52
CA VAL A 20 27.09 11.58 -25.64
C VAL A 20 28.46 12.03 -25.17
N THR A 21 28.54 12.68 -24.00
CA THR A 21 29.78 13.29 -23.49
C THR A 21 30.50 12.40 -22.46
N TYR A 22 29.75 11.61 -21.67
CA TYR A 22 30.24 10.79 -20.57
C TYR A 22 29.59 9.39 -20.57
N PRO A 23 29.77 8.59 -21.64
CA PRO A 23 29.04 7.33 -21.84
C PRO A 23 29.22 6.32 -20.69
N VAL A 24 30.43 6.21 -20.14
CA VAL A 24 30.73 5.24 -19.07
C VAL A 24 30.00 5.59 -17.77
N ILE A 25 30.05 6.88 -17.38
CA ILE A 25 29.42 7.36 -16.14
C ILE A 25 27.90 7.35 -16.30
N ALA A 26 27.39 7.82 -17.43
CA ALA A 26 25.96 7.83 -17.74
C ALA A 26 25.36 6.42 -17.72
N LYS A 27 26.07 5.44 -18.31
CA LYS A 27 25.66 4.04 -18.27
C LYS A 27 25.58 3.51 -16.84
N LYS A 28 26.61 3.77 -16.01
CA LYS A 28 26.61 3.34 -14.60
C LYS A 28 25.49 3.98 -13.79
N ALA A 29 25.22 5.26 -14.01
CA ALA A 29 24.12 5.94 -13.35
C ALA A 29 22.76 5.33 -13.74
N LEU A 30 22.53 5.10 -15.03
CA LEU A 30 21.30 4.46 -15.53
C LEU A 30 21.15 3.01 -15.04
N GLU A 31 22.24 2.23 -14.98
CA GLU A 31 22.24 0.87 -14.40
C GLU A 31 21.78 0.86 -12.94
N ILE A 32 22.08 1.91 -12.16
CA ILE A 32 21.62 2.05 -10.76
C ILE A 32 20.15 2.46 -10.71
N PHE A 33 19.69 3.31 -11.63
CA PHE A 33 18.30 3.77 -11.65
C PHE A 33 17.32 2.73 -12.16
N ILE A 34 17.72 1.83 -13.07
CA ILE A 34 16.82 0.81 -13.63
C ILE A 34 16.21 -0.07 -12.52
N PRO A 35 16.99 -0.68 -11.61
CA PRO A 35 16.45 -1.40 -10.46
C PRO A 35 15.59 -0.50 -9.59
N PHE A 36 15.99 0.75 -9.36
CA PHE A 36 15.26 1.65 -8.46
C PHE A 36 13.88 2.02 -9.01
N VAL A 37 13.78 2.39 -10.29
CA VAL A 37 12.51 2.73 -10.94
C VAL A 37 11.60 1.50 -11.05
N THR A 38 12.16 0.36 -11.47
CA THR A 38 11.38 -0.88 -11.63
C THR A 38 10.92 -1.46 -10.29
N THR A 39 11.77 -1.40 -9.27
CA THR A 39 11.45 -1.85 -7.90
C THR A 39 10.47 -0.89 -7.26
N TYR A 40 10.66 0.43 -7.37
CA TYR A 40 9.70 1.41 -6.86
C TYR A 40 8.31 1.25 -7.49
N LEU A 41 8.22 1.05 -8.81
CA LEU A 41 6.93 0.79 -9.48
C LEU A 41 6.30 -0.53 -9.00
N ARG A 42 7.09 -1.58 -8.79
CA ARG A 42 6.62 -2.85 -8.24
C ARG A 42 6.15 -2.71 -6.80
N GLU A 43 6.90 -2.00 -5.97
CA GLU A 43 6.55 -1.72 -4.58
C GLU A 43 5.29 -0.88 -4.51
N GLN A 44 5.17 0.18 -5.29
CA GLN A 44 3.97 1.02 -5.35
C GLN A 44 2.73 0.24 -5.79
N SER A 45 2.85 -0.61 -6.82
CA SER A 45 1.74 -1.45 -7.27
C SER A 45 1.37 -2.52 -6.24
N PHE A 46 2.36 -3.14 -5.60
CA PHE A 46 2.14 -4.09 -4.50
C PHE A 46 1.48 -3.44 -3.28
N LEU A 47 1.95 -2.26 -2.88
CA LEU A 47 1.37 -1.44 -1.81
C LEU A 47 -0.07 -1.06 -2.13
N ARG A 48 -0.36 -0.66 -3.37
CA ARG A 48 -1.73 -0.36 -3.80
C ARG A 48 -2.63 -1.59 -3.75
N MET A 49 -2.14 -2.75 -4.16
CA MET A 49 -2.89 -4.01 -4.04
C MET A 49 -3.13 -4.38 -2.58
N LEU A 50 -2.14 -4.20 -1.72
CA LEU A 50 -2.24 -4.42 -0.27
C LEU A 50 -3.27 -3.48 0.35
N ASP A 51 -3.28 -2.20 -0.03
CA ASP A 51 -4.26 -1.21 0.41
C ASP A 51 -5.68 -1.61 -0.03
N ILE A 52 -5.86 -2.04 -1.29
CA ILE A 52 -7.16 -2.54 -1.79
C ILE A 52 -7.60 -3.77 -0.99
N LYS A 53 -6.71 -4.74 -0.76
CA LYS A 53 -7.00 -5.96 0.01
C LYS A 53 -7.35 -5.64 1.46
N THR A 54 -6.64 -4.70 2.08
CA THR A 54 -6.86 -4.25 3.46
C THR A 54 -8.19 -3.50 3.57
N LYS A 55 -8.48 -2.56 2.66
CA LYS A 55 -9.78 -1.87 2.59
C LYS A 55 -10.95 -2.84 2.36
N LYS A 56 -10.78 -3.84 1.49
CA LYS A 56 -11.79 -4.89 1.28
C LYS A 56 -11.99 -5.75 2.53
N ARG A 57 -10.93 -6.07 3.28
CA ARG A 57 -11.01 -6.80 4.56
C ARG A 57 -11.63 -5.98 5.69
N ASN A 58 -11.34 -4.67 5.78
CA ASN A 58 -12.00 -3.80 6.76
C ASN A 58 -13.50 -3.61 6.49
N ARG A 59 -13.95 -3.71 5.23
CA ARG A 59 -15.39 -3.76 4.90
C ARG A 59 -16.05 -5.10 5.28
N LEU A 60 -15.24 -6.13 5.53
CA LEU A 60 -15.66 -7.45 6.02
C LEU A 60 -15.52 -7.56 7.55
N PHE A 61 -15.57 -6.44 8.29
CA PHE A 61 -15.73 -6.45 9.74
C PHE A 61 -17.15 -6.96 10.10
N CYS A 62 -17.25 -8.27 9.94
CA CYS A 62 -18.37 -9.18 10.10
C CYS A 62 -18.55 -9.48 11.59
N GLU A 63 -18.67 -8.45 12.43
CA GLU A 63 -19.24 -8.65 13.77
C GLU A 63 -20.77 -8.71 13.69
N ASN A 64 -21.38 -8.02 12.72
CA ASN A 64 -22.84 -8.03 12.52
C ASN A 64 -23.33 -9.07 11.49
N ASP A 65 -22.51 -9.47 10.51
CA ASP A 65 -22.96 -10.35 9.43
C ASP A 65 -23.08 -11.82 9.87
N ARG A 66 -22.27 -12.29 10.84
CA ARG A 66 -22.47 -13.61 11.47
C ARG A 66 -23.79 -13.70 12.23
N VAL A 67 -24.28 -12.58 12.72
CA VAL A 67 -25.57 -12.46 13.43
C VAL A 67 -26.73 -12.32 12.43
N ALA A 68 -26.51 -11.66 11.28
CA ALA A 68 -27.52 -11.47 10.24
C ALA A 68 -27.80 -12.74 9.39
N LEU A 69 -26.86 -13.69 9.32
CA LEU A 69 -27.07 -14.97 8.62
C LEU A 69 -27.94 -15.96 9.40
N ALA A 70 -28.12 -15.76 10.71
CA ALA A 70 -29.14 -16.48 11.45
C ALA A 70 -30.50 -15.85 11.12
N LYS A 71 -31.41 -16.62 10.50
CA LYS A 71 -32.82 -16.23 10.27
C LYS A 71 -33.63 -16.00 11.58
N VAL A 72 -32.96 -15.96 12.73
CA VAL A 72 -33.55 -15.77 14.04
C VAL A 72 -33.09 -14.44 14.58
N LYS A 73 -34.05 -13.56 14.87
CA LYS A 73 -33.80 -12.26 15.52
C LYS A 73 -33.04 -12.52 16.84
N PRO A 74 -31.79 -12.07 16.98
CA PRO A 74 -30.99 -12.43 18.13
C PRO A 74 -31.51 -11.66 19.34
N ARG A 75 -31.91 -12.38 20.38
CA ARG A 75 -32.46 -11.82 21.63
C ARG A 75 -31.33 -11.33 22.55
N ILE A 76 -30.47 -10.47 22.02
CA ILE A 76 -29.29 -9.96 22.73
C ILE A 76 -29.71 -9.20 23.99
N SER A 77 -30.81 -8.44 23.92
CA SER A 77 -31.38 -7.73 25.08
C SER A 77 -31.81 -8.68 26.21
N GLU A 78 -32.34 -9.85 25.87
CA GLU A 78 -32.79 -10.86 26.84
C GLU A 78 -31.56 -11.53 27.50
N LEU A 79 -30.57 -11.93 26.70
CA LEU A 79 -29.31 -12.49 27.19
C LEU A 79 -28.50 -11.52 28.07
N VAL A 80 -28.46 -10.22 27.72
CA VAL A 80 -27.77 -9.20 28.52
C VAL A 80 -28.48 -8.97 29.86
N SER A 81 -29.82 -9.07 29.88
CA SER A 81 -30.58 -9.00 31.14
C SER A 81 -30.36 -10.21 32.05
N GLU A 82 -30.17 -11.40 31.47
CA GLU A 82 -29.93 -12.65 32.22
C GLU A 82 -28.48 -12.80 32.70
N ARG A 83 -27.52 -12.08 32.10
CA ARG A 83 -26.07 -12.22 32.40
C ARG A 83 -25.58 -11.31 33.53
N GLN A 84 -26.40 -10.43 34.08
CA GLN A 84 -25.99 -9.50 35.14
C GLN A 84 -26.25 -10.05 36.55
N GLN A 85 -25.79 -11.27 36.86
CA GLN A 85 -25.74 -11.77 38.24
C GLN A 85 -24.84 -13.02 38.41
N GLN A 86 -23.58 -12.93 38.03
CA GLN A 86 -22.54 -13.74 38.66
C GLN A 86 -21.62 -12.77 39.41
N LYS A 87 -21.94 -12.51 40.68
CA LYS A 87 -20.99 -11.92 41.61
C LYS A 87 -19.89 -12.96 41.82
N SER A 88 -18.68 -12.66 41.37
CA SER A 88 -17.49 -13.42 41.75
C SER A 88 -17.35 -13.39 43.27
N HIS A 89 -17.13 -14.56 43.88
CA HIS A 89 -16.60 -14.73 45.24
C HIS A 89 -15.17 -15.25 45.14
#